data_AF-A0AAJ2H1I8-F1
#
_entry.id   AF-A0AAJ2H1I8-F1
#
_cell.length_a   1.000
_cell.length_b   1.000
_cell.length_c   1.000
_cell.angle_alpha   90.00
_cell.angle_beta   90.00
_cell.angle_gamma   90.00
#
_symmetry.space_group_name_H-M   'P 1'
#
loop_
_entity.id
_entity.type
_entity.pdbx_description
1 polymer ?
#
loop_
_entity_poly.entity_id
_entity_poly.type
_entity_poly.pdbx_seq_one_letter_code
_entity_poly.pdbx_strand_id
1 'polypeptide(L)'
;MNKKRILALADIIEKQPHTGKESAEGFSMSSYVHDCGTPCCIAGWAAWLSFRKPKQMVDSTAVFYRAKTYLGLHEVEADLLFLPHEYHCGDKYPPSQAAATLRHLAETGEVNWRADP
;
A
#
# COMPACT_ATOMS: atom_id res chain seq x y z
N MET A 1 0.56 9.57 12.61
CA MET A 1 1.23 8.46 11.89
C MET A 1 1.69 7.34 12.82
N ASN A 2 1.55 6.06 12.44
CA ASN A 2 2.05 4.89 13.17
C ASN A 2 3.28 4.27 12.48
N LYS A 3 4.48 4.77 12.82
CA LYS A 3 5.75 4.36 12.18
C LYS A 3 5.99 2.85 12.21
N LYS A 4 5.68 2.17 13.32
CA LYS A 4 5.88 0.72 13.46
C LYS A 4 5.07 -0.07 12.43
N ARG A 5 3.81 0.32 12.18
CA ARG A 5 2.95 -0.35 11.18
C ARG A 5 3.39 -0.05 9.76
N ILE A 6 3.86 1.17 9.50
CA ILE A 6 4.36 1.57 8.19
C ILE A 6 5.62 0.77 7.82
N LEU A 7 6.59 0.66 8.73
CA LEU A 7 7.80 -0.14 8.51
C LEU A 7 7.48 -1.63 8.32
N ALA A 8 6.60 -2.19 9.14
CA ALA A 8 6.16 -3.57 8.99
C ALA A 8 5.46 -3.82 7.64
N LEU A 9 4.68 -2.84 7.16
CA LEU A 9 4.04 -2.91 5.84
C LEU A 9 5.07 -2.84 4.71
N ALA A 10 6.09 -1.99 4.83
CA ALA A 10 7.18 -1.89 3.86
C ALA A 10 7.88 -3.26 3.68
N ASP A 11 8.20 -3.93 4.78
CA ASP A 11 8.86 -5.24 4.76
C ASP A 11 8.00 -6.36 4.16
N ILE A 12 6.67 -6.23 4.23
CA ILE A 12 5.73 -7.18 3.60
C ILE A 12 5.64 -6.91 2.10
N ILE A 13 5.50 -5.64 1.72
CA ILE A 13 5.35 -5.22 0.33
C ILE A 13 6.60 -5.56 -0.47
N GLU A 14 7.79 -5.24 0.03
CA GLU A 14 9.06 -5.50 -0.64
C GLU A 14 9.26 -6.97 -1.05
N LYS A 15 8.63 -7.90 -0.32
CA LYS A 15 8.71 -9.35 -0.57
C LYS A 15 7.63 -9.85 -1.54
N GLN A 16 6.69 -9.01 -1.93
CA GLN A 16 5.65 -9.40 -2.89
C GLN A 16 6.25 -9.53 -4.29
N PRO A 17 5.78 -10.52 -5.09
CA PRO A 17 6.23 -10.65 -6.45
C PRO A 17 5.87 -9.39 -7.26
N HIS A 18 6.83 -8.93 -8.07
CA HIS A 18 6.64 -7.86 -9.04
C HIS A 18 5.88 -8.42 -10.23
N THR A 19 4.60 -8.14 -10.35
CA THR A 19 3.87 -8.42 -11.58
C THR A 19 3.55 -7.11 -12.25
N GLY A 20 4.34 -6.73 -13.27
CA GLY A 20 4.04 -5.60 -14.17
C GLY A 20 2.84 -5.87 -15.09
N LYS A 21 1.87 -6.61 -14.56
CA LYS A 21 0.62 -7.04 -15.16
C LYS A 21 -0.37 -7.09 -14.02
N GLU A 22 -1.59 -6.65 -14.25
CA GLU A 22 -2.69 -6.98 -13.35
C GLU A 22 -2.83 -8.51 -13.34
N SER A 23 -2.23 -9.12 -12.32
CA SER A 23 -2.24 -10.54 -12.09
C SER A 23 -2.75 -10.75 -10.69
N ALA A 24 -3.56 -11.79 -10.48
CA ALA A 24 -4.15 -12.10 -9.19
C ALA A 24 -3.11 -12.40 -8.08
N GLU A 25 -1.83 -12.45 -8.43
CA GLU A 25 -0.70 -12.83 -7.58
C GLU A 25 0.39 -11.75 -7.67
N GLY A 26 0.31 -10.70 -6.85
CA GLY A 26 1.39 -9.70 -6.80
C GLY A 26 1.01 -8.36 -6.20
N PHE A 27 1.98 -7.45 -6.20
CA PHE A 27 1.75 -6.04 -5.84
C PHE A 27 1.46 -5.22 -7.10
N SER A 28 0.42 -4.38 -7.05
CA SER A 28 0.17 -3.34 -8.05
C SER A 28 -0.54 -2.16 -7.40
N MET A 29 -0.20 -0.94 -7.83
CA MET A 29 -0.86 0.30 -7.39
C MET A 29 -2.11 0.64 -8.23
N SER A 30 -2.55 -0.25 -9.14
CA SER A 30 -3.73 -0.02 -10.02
C SER A 30 -5.08 -0.27 -9.34
N SER A 31 -5.11 -1.13 -8.31
CA SER A 31 -6.33 -1.50 -7.59
C SER A 31 -6.05 -1.72 -6.10
N TYR A 32 -7.09 -1.66 -5.27
CA TYR A 32 -6.99 -2.01 -3.85
C TYR A 32 -6.87 -3.51 -3.62
N VAL A 33 -7.58 -4.31 -4.41
CA VAL A 33 -7.65 -5.77 -4.31
C VAL A 33 -7.65 -6.39 -5.70
N HIS A 34 -7.11 -7.60 -5.79
CA HIS A 34 -7.26 -8.44 -6.96
C HIS A 34 -8.65 -9.07 -7.02
N ASP A 35 -9.04 -9.60 -8.18
CA ASP A 35 -10.33 -10.27 -8.38
C ASP A 35 -10.53 -11.48 -7.45
N CYS A 36 -9.44 -12.12 -7.01
CA CYS A 36 -9.49 -13.21 -6.03
C CYS A 36 -9.63 -12.73 -4.57
N GLY A 37 -9.71 -11.42 -4.34
CA GLY A 37 -9.92 -10.79 -3.02
C GLY A 37 -8.64 -10.59 -2.20
N THR A 38 -7.48 -10.91 -2.75
CA THR A 38 -6.17 -10.63 -2.12
C THR A 38 -5.81 -9.15 -2.24
N PRO A 39 -5.08 -8.58 -1.27
CA PRO A 39 -4.63 -7.19 -1.35
C PRO A 39 -3.63 -6.97 -2.50
N CYS A 40 -3.74 -5.83 -3.18
CA CYS A 40 -2.95 -5.51 -4.37
C CYS A 40 -1.95 -4.36 -4.12
N CYS A 41 -2.41 -3.22 -3.62
CA CYS A 41 -1.58 -2.03 -3.38
C CYS A 41 -1.26 -1.78 -1.89
N ILE A 42 -0.56 -0.67 -1.58
CA ILE A 42 -0.29 -0.24 -0.19
C ILE A 42 -1.58 -0.19 0.64
N ALA A 43 -2.63 0.46 0.12
CA ALA A 43 -3.89 0.61 0.84
C ALA A 43 -4.59 -0.75 1.04
N GLY A 44 -4.57 -1.62 0.02
CA GLY A 44 -5.09 -2.97 0.11
C GLY A 44 -4.42 -3.77 1.23
N TRP A 45 -3.10 -3.81 1.23
CA TRP A 45 -2.30 -4.51 2.24
C TRP A 45 -2.49 -3.94 3.64
N ALA A 46 -2.50 -2.61 3.78
CA ALA A 46 -2.77 -1.96 5.06
C ALA A 46 -4.18 -2.28 5.59
N ALA A 47 -5.20 -2.24 4.73
CA ALA A 47 -6.56 -2.59 5.10
C ALA A 47 -6.68 -4.07 5.48
N TRP A 48 -6.01 -4.97 4.75
CA TRP A 48 -5.96 -6.39 5.06
C TRP A 48 -5.31 -6.66 6.43
N LEU A 49 -4.17 -6.03 6.73
CA LEU A 49 -3.49 -6.15 8.02
C LEU A 49 -4.28 -5.51 9.19
N SER A 50 -5.25 -4.65 8.89
CA SER A 50 -6.14 -4.08 9.90
C SER A 50 -7.14 -5.09 10.48
N PHE A 51 -7.40 -6.20 9.77
CA PHE A 51 -8.31 -7.23 10.25
C PHE A 51 -7.67 -8.03 11.40
N ARG A 52 -8.45 -8.21 12.47
CA ARG A 52 -8.04 -9.04 13.63
C ARG A 52 -8.05 -10.55 13.33
N LYS A 53 -8.64 -10.96 12.20
CA LYS A 53 -8.72 -12.36 11.78
C LYS A 53 -8.09 -12.52 10.40
N PRO A 54 -7.15 -13.47 10.22
CA PRO A 54 -6.63 -13.77 8.89
C PRO A 54 -7.77 -14.30 8.00
N LYS A 55 -7.77 -13.92 6.71
CA LYS A 55 -8.69 -14.34 5.63
C LYS A 55 -10.04 -13.59 5.50
N GLN A 56 -10.21 -12.43 6.11
CA GLN A 56 -11.38 -11.60 5.80
C GLN A 56 -11.17 -10.93 4.43
N MET A 57 -12.13 -11.09 3.51
CA MET A 57 -12.15 -10.36 2.24
C MET A 57 -12.19 -8.86 2.52
N VAL A 58 -11.41 -8.09 1.77
CA VAL A 58 -11.39 -6.64 1.91
C VAL A 58 -12.54 -6.07 1.07
N ASP A 59 -13.50 -5.42 1.73
CA ASP A 59 -14.52 -4.61 1.05
C ASP A 59 -13.86 -3.36 0.45
N SER A 60 -13.89 -3.26 -0.88
CA SER A 60 -13.22 -2.20 -1.66
C SER A 60 -13.68 -0.80 -1.25
N THR A 61 -14.93 -0.66 -0.80
CA THR A 61 -15.52 0.64 -0.41
C THR A 61 -14.91 1.22 0.87
N ALA A 62 -14.33 0.36 1.72
CA ALA A 62 -13.78 0.75 3.02
C ALA A 62 -12.25 0.71 3.08
N VAL A 63 -11.56 0.30 1.99
CA VAL A 63 -10.11 0.10 1.98
C VAL A 63 -9.38 1.35 2.41
N PHE A 64 -9.69 2.50 1.78
CA PHE A 64 -9.02 3.76 2.04
C PHE A 64 -9.07 4.14 3.52
N TYR A 65 -10.28 4.20 4.09
CA TYR A 65 -10.48 4.57 5.50
C TYR A 65 -9.81 3.59 6.47
N ARG A 66 -9.88 2.30 6.18
CA ARG A 66 -9.24 1.26 7.01
C ARG A 66 -7.73 1.37 6.96
N ALA A 67 -7.14 1.51 5.78
CA ALA A 67 -5.72 1.69 5.58
C ALA A 67 -5.20 2.95 6.28
N LYS A 68 -5.87 4.09 6.07
CA LYS A 68 -5.57 5.37 6.73
C LYS A 68 -5.55 5.22 8.25
N THR A 69 -6.61 4.64 8.82
CA THR A 69 -6.75 4.42 10.27
C THR A 69 -5.70 3.45 10.79
N TYR A 70 -5.42 2.37 10.06
CA TYR A 70 -4.43 1.37 10.44
C TYR A 70 -3.03 1.98 10.49
N LEU A 71 -2.62 2.73 9.47
CA LEU A 71 -1.33 3.41 9.41
C LEU A 71 -1.28 4.69 10.25
N GLY A 72 -2.43 5.15 10.77
CA GLY A 72 -2.55 6.35 11.57
C GLY A 72 -2.21 7.62 10.79
N LEU A 73 -2.50 7.66 9.50
CA LEU A 73 -2.20 8.78 8.60
C LEU A 73 -3.30 9.85 8.68
N HIS A 74 -2.91 11.11 8.45
CA HIS A 74 -3.84 12.18 8.13
C HIS A 74 -4.38 12.01 6.70
N GLU A 75 -5.48 12.70 6.40
CA GLU A 75 -6.17 12.58 5.11
C GLU A 75 -5.26 12.90 3.92
N VAL A 76 -4.53 14.02 3.99
CA VAL A 76 -3.60 14.45 2.93
C VAL A 76 -2.47 13.44 2.71
N GLU A 77 -1.88 12.91 3.78
CA GLU A 77 -0.83 11.88 3.68
C GLU A 77 -1.37 10.60 3.05
N ALA A 78 -2.60 10.20 3.41
CA ALA A 78 -3.25 9.02 2.86
C ALA A 78 -3.58 9.20 1.37
N ASP A 79 -4.05 10.36 0.94
CA ASP A 79 -4.30 10.66 -0.47
C ASP A 79 -3.00 10.56 -1.28
N LEU A 80 -1.93 11.22 -0.83
CA LEU A 80 -0.63 11.17 -1.51
C LEU A 80 -0.04 9.76 -1.58
N LEU A 81 -0.22 8.98 -0.51
CA LEU A 81 0.32 7.61 -0.42
C LEU A 81 -0.52 6.58 -1.17
N PHE A 82 -1.84 6.74 -1.25
CA PHE A 82 -2.72 5.73 -1.86
C PHE A 82 -3.07 6.06 -3.30
N LEU A 83 -2.99 7.33 -3.69
CA LEU A 83 -3.34 7.85 -5.02
C LEU A 83 -2.18 8.71 -5.57
N PRO A 84 -1.03 8.11 -5.90
CA PRO A 84 0.04 8.86 -6.55
C PRO A 84 -0.50 9.55 -7.81
N HIS A 85 -0.23 10.85 -7.97
CA HIS A 85 -0.81 11.72 -9.02
C HIS A 85 -0.55 11.27 -10.47
N GLU A 86 0.30 10.27 -10.67
CA GLU A 86 0.66 9.77 -11.99
C GLU A 86 -0.29 8.62 -12.37
N TYR A 87 -1.41 8.98 -13.01
CA TYR A 87 -2.36 8.04 -13.61
C TYR A 87 -1.59 7.00 -14.46
N HIS A 88 -1.86 5.71 -14.26
CA HIS A 88 -1.13 4.51 -14.78
C HIS A 88 0.04 4.02 -13.90
N CYS A 89 -0.27 3.76 -12.62
CA CYS A 89 0.66 3.46 -11.54
C CYS A 89 1.23 2.02 -11.53
N GLY A 90 0.62 1.08 -12.24
CA GLY A 90 0.85 -0.38 -12.06
C GLY A 90 2.31 -0.78 -12.26
N ASP A 91 2.90 -0.42 -13.39
CA ASP A 91 4.30 -0.74 -13.72
C ASP A 91 5.28 0.29 -13.17
N LYS A 92 4.79 1.46 -12.74
CA LYS A 92 5.61 2.61 -12.34
C LYS A 92 6.11 2.52 -10.89
N TYR A 93 5.39 1.80 -10.03
CA TYR A 93 5.73 1.66 -8.62
C TYR A 93 5.90 0.19 -8.23
N PRO A 94 7.07 -0.40 -8.52
CA PRO A 94 7.36 -1.76 -8.09
C PRO A 94 7.33 -1.87 -6.54
N PRO A 95 7.14 -3.08 -5.98
CA PRO A 95 7.18 -3.30 -4.54
C PRO A 95 8.36 -2.64 -3.80
N SER A 96 9.56 -2.68 -4.35
CA SER A 96 10.75 -2.01 -3.78
C SER A 96 10.55 -0.50 -3.66
N GLN A 97 10.04 0.16 -4.70
CA GLN A 97 9.76 1.60 -4.68
C GLN A 97 8.66 1.94 -3.68
N ALA A 98 7.60 1.13 -3.61
CA ALA A 98 6.54 1.31 -2.61
C ALA A 98 7.06 1.15 -1.17
N ALA A 99 7.94 0.17 -0.95
CA ALA A 99 8.60 -0.03 0.34
C ALA A 99 9.52 1.16 0.69
N ALA A 100 10.29 1.66 -0.27
CA ALA A 100 11.12 2.85 -0.13
C ALA A 100 10.30 4.08 0.29
N THR A 101 9.17 4.31 -0.37
CA THR A 101 8.25 5.41 -0.05
C THR A 101 7.68 5.27 1.36
N LEU A 102 7.34 4.05 1.80
CA LEU A 102 6.88 3.80 3.17
C LEU A 102 7.99 4.04 4.20
N ARG A 103 9.23 3.62 3.92
CA ARG A 103 10.37 3.86 4.81
C ARG A 103 10.69 5.34 4.92
N HIS A 104 10.71 6.05 3.80
CA HIS A 104 10.88 7.50 3.76
C HIS A 104 9.76 8.20 4.56
N LEU A 105 8.50 7.84 4.34
CA LEU A 105 7.37 8.38 5.10
C LEU A 105 7.53 8.13 6.61
N ALA A 106 7.94 6.92 7.02
CA ALA A 106 8.18 6.63 8.43
C ALA A 106 9.32 7.47 9.03
N GLU A 107 10.34 7.78 8.25
CA GLU A 107 11.48 8.61 8.66
C GLU A 107 11.09 10.09 8.76
N THR A 108 10.61 10.67 7.66
CA THR A 108 10.46 12.12 7.46
C THR A 108 9.07 12.65 7.76
N GLY A 109 8.04 11.80 7.68
CA GLY A 109 6.64 12.23 7.69
C GLY A 109 6.12 12.73 6.33
N GLU A 110 6.92 12.62 5.27
CA GLU A 110 6.56 13.07 3.92
C GLU A 110 6.38 11.88 2.96
N VAL A 111 5.39 11.95 2.07
CA VAL A 111 5.22 10.93 1.03
C VAL A 111 6.14 11.27 -0.15
N ASN A 112 7.10 10.39 -0.45
CA ASN A 112 8.01 10.55 -1.59
C ASN A 112 8.06 9.27 -2.44
N TRP A 113 7.38 9.32 -3.59
CA TRP A 113 7.37 8.24 -4.59
C TRP A 113 8.65 8.16 -5.46
N ARG A 114 9.63 9.03 -5.20
CA ARG A 114 10.97 9.03 -5.81
C ARG A 114 12.07 8.73 -4.79
N ALA A 115 11.71 8.21 -3.62
CA ALA A 115 12.70 7.79 -2.63
C ALA A 115 13.56 6.65 -3.19
N ASP A 116 14.86 6.66 -2.91
CA ASP A 116 15.77 5.60 -3.35
C ASP A 116 15.40 4.27 -2.67
N PRO A 117 15.19 3.18 -3.45
CA PRO A 117 14.83 1.86 -2.92
C PRO A 117 15.95 1.15 -2.15
#